data_AF-D1PG40-F1
#
_entry.id   AF-D1PG40-F1
#
_cell.length_a   1.000
_cell.length_b   1.000
_cell.length_c   1.000
_cell.angle_alpha   90.00
_cell.angle_beta   90.00
_cell.angle_gamma   90.00
#
_symmetry.space_group_name_H-M   'P 1'
#
loop_
_entity.id
_entity.type
_entity.pdbx_description
1 polymer ?
#
loop_
_entity_poly.entity_id
_entity_poly.type
_entity_poly.pdbx_seq_one_letter_code
_entity_poly.pdbx_strand_id
1 'polypeptide(L)'
;MLVVMMLMTASSAMAQEAKFEVISGLRYLLDTGAKTATLMPKTDSKYSGDIIIPEKVKGNDGVEYVVTSLGDGCFGSCSALTSITIPSSVTSLGERCFYGCSGLETVSFKGKVSKNTSQSEIPTTTIIKVPIEYLQDYKDAIGYFCYATADGYSASDKAEATLYWINANLDNGTNINQVRTRGVVASAHDGIISLSGLDDGEVVKFFAADGKYLGSTVAANGAASYAVSESLVIAKVGKDSIKIAMK
;
A
#
# COMPACT_ATOMS: atom_id res chain seq x y z
N MET A 1 -18.33 -24.31 -41.83
CA MET A 1 -17.90 -24.16 -40.43
C MET A 1 -18.95 -23.34 -39.74
N LEU A 2 -19.77 -23.99 -38.90
CA LEU A 2 -20.95 -23.38 -38.26
C LEU A 2 -20.46 -22.37 -37.21
N VAL A 3 -20.74 -21.08 -37.40
CA VAL A 3 -20.65 -20.10 -36.32
C VAL A 3 -21.92 -20.25 -35.50
N VAL A 4 -21.83 -20.87 -34.33
CA VAL A 4 -22.94 -20.96 -33.38
C VAL A 4 -23.12 -19.57 -32.78
N MET A 5 -23.98 -18.76 -33.39
CA MET A 5 -24.55 -17.55 -32.80
C MET A 5 -25.49 -17.98 -31.68
N MET A 6 -25.05 -17.82 -30.43
CA MET A 6 -25.91 -18.02 -29.27
C MET A 6 -26.81 -16.78 -29.15
N LEU A 7 -28.05 -16.87 -29.66
CA LEU A 7 -29.11 -15.92 -29.33
C LEU A 7 -29.41 -16.05 -27.84
N MET A 8 -29.07 -15.04 -27.04
CA MET A 8 -29.71 -14.82 -25.75
C MET A 8 -30.89 -13.86 -25.96
N THR A 9 -32.11 -14.40 -25.87
CA THR A 9 -33.32 -13.59 -25.77
C THR A 9 -33.51 -13.19 -24.31
N ALA A 10 -33.37 -11.90 -24.00
CA ALA A 10 -33.87 -11.33 -22.74
C ALA A 10 -34.36 -9.89 -22.95
N SER A 11 -35.60 -9.69 -22.49
CA SER A 11 -36.37 -8.47 -22.25
C SER A 11 -35.61 -7.13 -22.23
N SER A 12 -36.23 -6.10 -22.82
CA SER A 12 -35.76 -4.72 -22.88
C SER A 12 -35.53 -4.07 -21.51
N ALA A 13 -34.32 -4.21 -21.00
CA ALA A 13 -33.60 -3.26 -20.16
C ALA A 13 -32.12 -3.45 -20.53
N MET A 14 -31.46 -2.36 -20.94
CA MET A 14 -30.13 -2.36 -21.58
C MET A 14 -29.20 -3.47 -21.06
N ALA A 15 -28.93 -4.48 -21.89
CA ALA A 15 -27.90 -5.46 -21.56
C ALA A 15 -26.58 -4.68 -21.45
N GLN A 16 -26.01 -4.62 -20.24
CA GLN A 16 -24.69 -4.06 -20.01
C GLN A 16 -23.71 -4.88 -20.85
N GLU A 17 -23.27 -4.35 -21.99
CA GLU A 17 -22.31 -5.00 -22.87
C GLU A 17 -20.92 -4.89 -22.21
N ALA A 18 -20.63 -5.85 -21.33
CA ALA A 18 -19.32 -6.00 -20.74
C ALA A 18 -18.55 -7.10 -21.47
N LYS A 19 -17.28 -6.87 -21.79
CA LYS A 19 -16.42 -7.86 -22.44
C LYS A 19 -15.07 -7.98 -21.75
N PHE A 20 -14.48 -9.16 -21.79
CA PHE A 20 -13.14 -9.38 -21.26
C PHE A 20 -12.09 -9.21 -22.35
N GLU A 21 -11.05 -8.44 -22.06
CA GLU A 21 -9.89 -8.29 -22.94
C GLU A 21 -8.59 -8.32 -22.13
N VAL A 22 -7.53 -8.84 -22.73
CA VAL A 22 -6.18 -8.76 -22.17
C VAL A 22 -5.41 -7.69 -22.95
N ILE A 23 -5.04 -6.61 -22.26
CA ILE A 23 -4.38 -5.44 -22.84
C ILE A 23 -3.05 -5.28 -22.11
N SER A 24 -1.94 -5.34 -22.84
CA SER A 24 -0.58 -5.26 -22.27
C SER A 24 -0.32 -6.27 -21.14
N GLY A 25 -0.89 -7.48 -21.24
CA GLY A 25 -0.74 -8.54 -20.23
C GLY A 25 -1.63 -8.40 -18.99
N LEU A 26 -2.46 -7.36 -18.92
CA LEU A 26 -3.44 -7.12 -17.86
C LEU A 26 -4.85 -7.44 -18.36
N ARG A 27 -5.63 -8.19 -17.57
CA ARG A 27 -6.98 -8.64 -17.95
C ARG A 27 -8.02 -7.65 -17.44
N TYR A 28 -8.82 -7.10 -18.33
CA TYR A 28 -9.88 -6.14 -18.02
C TYR A 28 -11.26 -6.68 -18.35
N LEU A 29 -12.25 -6.30 -17.53
CA LEU A 29 -13.65 -6.27 -17.90
C LEU A 29 -13.97 -4.85 -18.37
N LEU A 30 -14.23 -4.69 -19.67
CA LEU A 30 -14.54 -3.43 -20.32
C LEU A 30 -16.06 -3.26 -20.39
N ASP A 31 -16.57 -2.18 -19.84
CA ASP A 31 -17.96 -1.76 -19.96
C ASP A 31 -18.11 -0.82 -21.16
N THR A 32 -18.69 -1.30 -22.26
CA THR A 32 -18.79 -0.52 -23.52
C THR A 32 -19.76 0.65 -23.40
N GLY A 33 -20.78 0.54 -22.54
CA GLY A 33 -21.75 1.61 -22.30
C GLY A 33 -21.14 2.74 -21.47
N ALA A 34 -20.54 2.40 -20.32
CA ALA A 34 -19.94 3.39 -19.43
C ALA A 34 -18.56 3.86 -19.88
N LYS A 35 -17.92 3.15 -20.81
CA LYS A 35 -16.51 3.35 -21.22
C LYS A 35 -15.56 3.29 -20.04
N THR A 36 -15.81 2.34 -19.13
CA THR A 36 -14.97 2.07 -17.97
C THR A 36 -14.32 0.70 -18.08
N ALA A 37 -13.22 0.52 -17.37
CA ALA A 37 -12.49 -0.74 -17.28
C ALA A 37 -12.30 -1.13 -15.82
N THR A 38 -12.60 -2.38 -15.51
CA THR A 38 -12.25 -3.02 -14.24
C THR A 38 -11.11 -3.98 -14.47
N LEU A 39 -10.00 -3.82 -13.76
CA LEU A 39 -8.89 -4.79 -13.81
C LEU A 39 -9.29 -6.05 -13.05
N MET A 40 -9.14 -7.21 -13.66
CA MET A 40 -9.64 -8.49 -13.16
C MET A 40 -8.51 -9.49 -12.89
N PRO A 41 -8.75 -10.50 -12.04
CA PRO A 41 -7.83 -11.62 -11.89
C PRO A 41 -7.55 -12.27 -13.24
N LYS A 42 -6.30 -12.72 -13.44
CA LYS A 42 -5.96 -13.64 -14.52
C LYS A 42 -6.64 -14.99 -14.30
N THR A 43 -6.97 -15.67 -15.40
CA THR A 43 -7.63 -16.99 -15.39
C THR A 43 -6.65 -18.15 -15.56
N ASP A 44 -5.49 -17.89 -16.13
CA ASP A 44 -4.49 -18.88 -16.56
C ASP A 44 -3.20 -18.87 -15.72
N SER A 45 -2.99 -17.80 -14.95
CA SER A 45 -1.75 -17.53 -14.22
C SER A 45 -1.97 -16.50 -13.12
N LYS A 46 -0.90 -16.02 -12.48
CA LYS A 46 -0.92 -14.91 -11.53
C LYS A 46 -0.20 -13.69 -12.11
N TYR A 47 -0.53 -12.51 -11.57
CA TYR A 47 0.26 -11.32 -11.81
C TYR A 47 1.60 -11.43 -11.07
N SER A 48 2.65 -10.84 -11.63
CA SER A 48 4.02 -10.92 -11.10
C SER A 48 4.83 -9.69 -11.49
N GLY A 49 5.95 -9.49 -10.81
CA GLY A 49 6.85 -8.36 -11.01
C GLY A 49 6.24 -7.03 -10.57
N ASP A 50 6.68 -5.96 -11.22
CA ASP A 50 6.20 -4.60 -10.98
C ASP A 50 5.08 -4.25 -11.95
N ILE A 51 3.94 -3.79 -11.43
CA ILE A 51 2.77 -3.43 -12.24
C ILE A 51 2.47 -1.95 -12.10
N ILE A 52 2.32 -1.26 -13.24
CA ILE A 52 1.79 0.09 -13.31
C ILE A 52 0.44 -0.01 -14.00
N ILE A 53 -0.66 0.21 -13.26
CA ILE A 53 -1.99 0.23 -13.84
C ILE A 53 -2.15 1.56 -14.60
N PRO A 54 -2.48 1.53 -15.90
CA PRO A 54 -2.70 2.75 -16.67
C PRO A 54 -4.04 3.39 -16.27
N GLU A 55 -4.13 4.73 -16.32
CA GLU A 55 -5.39 5.46 -16.11
C GLU A 55 -6.46 5.10 -17.15
N LYS A 56 -6.00 4.76 -18.36
CA LYS A 56 -6.86 4.42 -19.49
C LYS A 56 -6.27 3.28 -20.30
N VAL A 57 -7.13 2.47 -20.88
CA VAL A 57 -6.77 1.40 -21.80
C VAL A 57 -7.53 1.53 -23.10
N LYS A 58 -6.90 1.14 -24.21
CA LYS A 58 -7.55 1.09 -25.51
C LYS A 58 -7.93 -0.35 -25.81
N GLY A 59 -9.22 -0.62 -25.95
CA GLY A 59 -9.73 -1.93 -26.34
C GLY A 59 -9.35 -2.31 -27.76
N ASN A 60 -9.53 -3.57 -28.11
CA ASN A 60 -9.26 -4.10 -29.45
C ASN A 60 -10.16 -3.49 -30.53
N ASP A 61 -11.30 -2.93 -30.15
CA ASP A 61 -12.20 -2.13 -30.99
C ASP A 61 -11.71 -0.70 -31.23
N GLY A 62 -10.61 -0.31 -30.59
CA GLY A 62 -10.04 1.02 -30.67
C GLY A 62 -10.68 2.05 -29.75
N VAL A 63 -11.66 1.66 -28.92
CA VAL A 63 -12.30 2.54 -27.94
C VAL A 63 -11.42 2.69 -26.71
N GLU A 64 -11.37 3.90 -26.15
CA GLU A 64 -10.66 4.19 -24.91
C GLU A 64 -11.59 4.03 -23.70
N TYR A 65 -11.09 3.35 -22.67
CA TYR A 65 -11.79 3.06 -21.42
C TYR A 65 -10.99 3.62 -20.24
N VAL A 66 -11.67 4.26 -19.30
CA VAL A 66 -11.04 4.72 -18.05
C VAL A 66 -10.97 3.57 -17.06
N VAL A 67 -9.79 3.29 -16.49
CA VAL A 67 -9.64 2.26 -15.47
C VAL A 67 -10.12 2.82 -14.14
N THR A 68 -11.30 2.37 -13.70
CA THR A 68 -11.96 2.92 -12.51
C THR A 68 -11.94 2.00 -11.30
N SER A 69 -11.70 0.71 -11.51
CA SER A 69 -11.87 -0.31 -10.48
C SER A 69 -10.87 -1.46 -10.62
N LEU A 70 -10.55 -2.09 -9.49
CA LEU A 70 -9.91 -3.41 -9.41
C LEU A 70 -10.97 -4.39 -8.91
N GLY A 71 -11.15 -5.51 -9.58
CA GLY A 71 -12.16 -6.52 -9.22
C GLY A 71 -11.81 -7.31 -7.96
N ASP A 72 -12.76 -8.09 -7.46
CA ASP A 72 -12.56 -8.93 -6.28
C ASP A 72 -11.41 -9.91 -6.49
N GLY A 73 -10.51 -9.98 -5.50
CA GLY A 73 -9.31 -10.80 -5.55
C GLY A 73 -8.40 -10.53 -6.76
N CYS A 74 -8.40 -9.31 -7.33
CA CYS A 74 -7.66 -8.96 -8.55
C CYS A 74 -6.22 -9.48 -8.56
N PHE A 75 -5.52 -9.31 -7.44
CA PHE A 75 -4.16 -9.78 -7.19
C PHE A 75 -4.09 -10.92 -6.18
N GLY A 76 -5.22 -11.55 -5.82
CA GLY A 76 -5.27 -12.63 -4.84
C GLY A 76 -4.24 -13.74 -5.10
N SER A 77 -3.40 -13.99 -4.10
CA SER A 77 -2.30 -14.96 -4.09
C SER A 77 -1.21 -14.71 -5.14
N CYS A 78 -1.00 -13.47 -5.58
CA CYS A 78 0.12 -13.12 -6.46
C CYS A 78 1.42 -12.98 -5.65
N SER A 79 2.02 -14.12 -5.26
CA SER A 79 3.23 -14.16 -4.43
C SER A 79 4.49 -13.61 -5.12
N ALA A 80 4.48 -13.52 -6.45
CA ALA A 80 5.58 -12.97 -7.26
C ALA A 80 5.36 -11.50 -7.66
N LEU A 81 4.27 -10.86 -7.22
CA LEU A 81 4.03 -9.42 -7.44
C LEU A 81 4.88 -8.63 -6.43
N THR A 82 5.78 -7.79 -6.92
CA THR A 82 6.75 -7.05 -6.09
C THR A 82 6.27 -5.63 -5.78
N SER A 83 5.74 -4.93 -6.79
CA SER A 83 5.17 -3.59 -6.59
C SER A 83 3.97 -3.32 -7.48
N ILE A 84 3.11 -2.40 -7.05
CA ILE A 84 1.96 -1.95 -7.84
C ILE A 84 1.75 -0.44 -7.72
N THR A 85 1.52 0.22 -8.87
CA THR A 85 1.07 1.61 -8.94
C THR A 85 -0.39 1.66 -9.38
N ILE A 86 -1.23 2.26 -8.54
CA ILE A 86 -2.67 2.42 -8.71
C ILE A 86 -2.95 3.90 -9.06
N PRO A 87 -3.46 4.19 -10.27
CA PRO A 87 -3.65 5.56 -10.74
C PRO A 87 -4.81 6.25 -10.03
N SER A 88 -4.88 7.57 -10.16
CA SER A 88 -5.91 8.41 -9.51
C SER A 88 -7.33 8.12 -10.00
N SER A 89 -7.47 7.57 -11.21
CA SER A 89 -8.76 7.18 -11.80
C SER A 89 -9.43 6.01 -11.10
N VAL A 90 -8.67 5.20 -10.33
CA VAL A 90 -9.20 4.05 -9.60
C VAL A 90 -9.89 4.50 -8.32
N THR A 91 -11.21 4.35 -8.30
CA THR A 91 -12.07 4.79 -7.19
C THR A 91 -12.61 3.63 -6.35
N SER A 92 -12.40 2.38 -6.76
CA SER A 92 -12.87 1.18 -6.04
C SER A 92 -11.87 0.04 -6.11
N LEU A 93 -11.64 -0.61 -4.97
CA LEU A 93 -10.95 -1.89 -4.87
C LEU A 93 -11.96 -2.99 -4.57
N GLY A 94 -11.75 -4.17 -5.14
CA GLY A 94 -12.52 -5.36 -4.82
C GLY A 94 -12.14 -5.92 -3.46
N GLU A 95 -13.00 -6.76 -2.91
CA GLU A 95 -12.73 -7.47 -1.67
C GLU A 95 -11.51 -8.38 -1.86
N ARG A 96 -10.63 -8.48 -0.84
CA ARG A 96 -9.44 -9.35 -0.87
C ARG A 96 -8.50 -9.11 -2.04
N CYS A 97 -8.51 -7.90 -2.62
CA CYS A 97 -7.75 -7.55 -3.82
C CYS A 97 -6.28 -8.00 -3.76
N PHE A 98 -5.64 -7.91 -2.59
CA PHE A 98 -4.23 -8.26 -2.33
C PHE A 98 -4.05 -9.44 -1.36
N TYR A 99 -5.11 -10.22 -1.11
CA TYR A 99 -5.06 -11.34 -0.19
C TYR A 99 -3.96 -12.34 -0.57
N GLY A 100 -3.04 -12.64 0.34
CA GLY A 100 -1.97 -13.61 0.12
C GLY A 100 -0.87 -13.16 -0.85
N CYS A 101 -0.75 -11.86 -1.16
CA CYS A 101 0.37 -11.31 -1.93
C CYS A 101 1.66 -11.23 -1.10
N SER A 102 2.24 -12.37 -0.73
CA SER A 102 3.40 -12.43 0.19
C SER A 102 4.68 -11.75 -0.29
N GLY A 103 4.83 -11.56 -1.61
CA GLY A 103 5.97 -10.85 -2.20
C GLY A 103 5.76 -9.34 -2.42
N LEU A 104 4.59 -8.80 -2.07
CA LEU A 104 4.24 -7.40 -2.35
C LEU A 104 4.95 -6.46 -1.39
N GLU A 105 5.98 -5.78 -1.89
CA GLU A 105 6.81 -4.86 -1.13
C GLU A 105 6.25 -3.44 -1.14
N THR A 106 5.64 -2.98 -2.24
CA THR A 106 5.14 -1.60 -2.36
C THR A 106 3.80 -1.50 -3.10
N VAL A 107 2.87 -0.72 -2.56
CA VAL A 107 1.66 -0.23 -3.25
C VAL A 107 1.72 1.30 -3.29
N SER A 108 1.62 1.89 -4.48
CA SER A 108 1.58 3.35 -4.66
C SER A 108 0.23 3.77 -5.21
N PHE A 109 -0.57 4.47 -4.40
CA PHE A 109 -1.77 5.15 -4.85
C PHE A 109 -1.44 6.54 -5.36
N LYS A 110 -2.07 6.96 -6.46
CA LYS A 110 -1.88 8.28 -7.07
C LYS A 110 -3.07 9.23 -6.90
N GLY A 111 -4.14 8.80 -6.23
CA GLY A 111 -5.32 9.61 -6.00
C GLY A 111 -5.89 9.43 -4.59
N LYS A 112 -7.13 9.89 -4.43
CA LYS A 112 -7.92 9.71 -3.21
C LYS A 112 -8.07 8.23 -2.87
N VAL A 113 -8.26 7.96 -1.57
CA VAL A 113 -8.69 6.65 -1.05
C VAL A 113 -9.81 6.04 -1.88
N SER A 114 -9.52 4.88 -2.46
CA SER A 114 -10.51 4.06 -3.15
C SER A 114 -11.47 3.42 -2.15
N LYS A 115 -12.71 3.18 -2.58
CA LYS A 115 -13.67 2.39 -1.79
C LYS A 115 -13.10 1.00 -1.51
N ASN A 116 -13.46 0.46 -0.35
CA ASN A 116 -13.04 -0.83 0.18
C ASN A 116 -11.53 -1.00 0.42
N THR A 117 -10.79 0.10 0.60
CA THR A 117 -9.34 0.03 0.90
C THR A 117 -9.04 -0.85 2.12
N SER A 118 -9.83 -0.80 3.20
CA SER A 118 -9.66 -1.67 4.37
C SER A 118 -9.93 -3.16 4.09
N GLN A 119 -10.85 -3.50 3.17
CA GLN A 119 -11.18 -4.88 2.83
C GLN A 119 -10.28 -5.44 1.71
N SER A 120 -9.36 -4.64 1.18
CA SER A 120 -8.48 -5.06 0.09
C SER A 120 -7.37 -6.03 0.52
N GLU A 121 -7.16 -6.20 1.84
CA GLU A 121 -6.17 -7.11 2.42
C GLU A 121 -4.72 -6.88 1.93
N ILE A 122 -4.31 -5.61 1.82
CA ILE A 122 -2.90 -5.26 1.56
C ILE A 122 -2.04 -5.88 2.68
N PRO A 123 -0.99 -6.65 2.35
CA PRO A 123 -0.14 -7.28 3.35
C PRO A 123 0.48 -6.27 4.32
N THR A 124 0.54 -6.64 5.60
CA THR A 124 1.12 -5.78 6.65
C THR A 124 2.65 -5.61 6.54
N THR A 125 3.29 -6.27 5.58
CA THR A 125 4.70 -6.07 5.22
C THR A 125 4.89 -5.04 4.10
N THR A 126 3.81 -4.64 3.43
CA THR A 126 3.83 -3.76 2.26
C THR A 126 3.99 -2.29 2.65
N ILE A 127 4.86 -1.58 1.96
CA ILE A 127 4.98 -0.12 2.03
C ILE A 127 3.85 0.50 1.20
N ILE A 128 3.07 1.42 1.77
CA ILE A 128 1.99 2.10 1.04
C ILE A 128 2.42 3.54 0.77
N LYS A 129 2.45 3.96 -0.49
CA LYS A 129 2.73 5.35 -0.89
C LYS A 129 1.45 6.02 -1.34
N VAL A 130 1.18 7.24 -0.88
CA VAL A 130 -0.05 7.99 -1.20
C VAL A 130 0.27 9.46 -1.43
N PRO A 131 -0.58 10.23 -2.13
CA PRO A 131 -0.43 11.67 -2.19
C PRO A 131 -0.63 12.28 -0.80
N ILE A 132 0.21 13.24 -0.40
CA ILE A 132 0.19 13.80 0.96
C ILE A 132 -1.17 14.43 1.31
N GLU A 133 -1.85 14.99 0.32
CA GLU A 133 -3.17 15.62 0.48
C GLU A 133 -4.26 14.66 0.94
N TYR A 134 -4.12 13.36 0.67
CA TYR A 134 -5.07 12.32 1.11
C TYR A 134 -4.56 11.52 2.31
N LEU A 135 -3.43 11.92 2.92
CA LEU A 135 -2.78 11.13 3.95
C LEU A 135 -3.72 10.80 5.12
N GLN A 136 -4.52 11.78 5.57
CA GLN A 136 -5.44 11.56 6.68
C GLN A 136 -6.56 10.58 6.29
N ASP A 137 -7.14 10.73 5.10
CA ASP A 137 -8.16 9.82 4.60
C ASP A 137 -7.63 8.38 4.54
N TYR A 138 -6.37 8.18 4.10
CA TYR A 138 -5.74 6.86 4.04
C TYR A 138 -5.50 6.26 5.44
N LYS A 139 -5.11 7.08 6.42
CA LYS A 139 -4.99 6.64 7.83
C LYS A 139 -6.34 6.18 8.37
N ASP A 140 -7.40 6.94 8.10
CA ASP A 140 -8.74 6.63 8.58
C ASP A 140 -9.30 5.36 7.92
N ALA A 141 -9.03 5.17 6.63
CA ALA A 141 -9.53 4.02 5.86
C ALA A 141 -8.80 2.70 6.16
N ILE A 142 -7.50 2.77 6.44
CA ILE A 142 -6.66 1.59 6.73
C ILE A 142 -6.64 1.25 8.24
N GLY A 143 -6.99 2.21 9.10
CA GLY A 143 -7.03 2.06 10.55
C GLY A 143 -5.67 2.26 11.24
N TYR A 144 -5.68 2.23 12.57
CA TYR A 144 -4.60 2.57 13.54
C TYR A 144 -3.27 1.81 13.39
N PHE A 145 -3.07 1.09 12.30
CA PHE A 145 -1.89 0.32 12.01
C PHE A 145 -0.94 1.05 11.07
N CYS A 146 -0.87 2.39 10.99
CA CYS A 146 0.09 3.04 10.11
C CYS A 146 0.61 4.40 10.62
N TYR A 147 1.90 4.70 10.39
CA TYR A 147 2.46 6.06 10.48
C TYR A 147 2.98 6.49 9.11
N ALA A 148 3.16 7.80 8.92
CA ALA A 148 3.67 8.36 7.67
C ALA A 148 4.98 9.12 7.84
N THR A 149 5.92 8.93 6.91
CA THR A 149 7.04 9.87 6.71
C THR A 149 6.79 10.66 5.44
N ALA A 150 6.83 11.99 5.55
CA ALA A 150 6.93 12.89 4.40
C ALA A 150 8.43 13.11 4.12
N ASP A 151 9.05 12.23 3.34
CA ASP A 151 10.42 12.49 2.87
C ASP A 151 10.35 13.55 1.74
N GLY A 152 11.09 14.65 1.87
CA GLY A 152 11.28 15.65 0.81
C GLY A 152 10.34 16.86 0.85
N TYR A 153 10.60 17.81 1.76
CA TYR A 153 9.88 19.08 1.77
C TYR A 153 10.43 20.04 0.70
N SER A 154 9.62 20.29 -0.32
CA SER A 154 9.55 21.55 -1.07
C SER A 154 8.11 21.70 -1.51
N ALA A 155 7.53 22.89 -1.33
CA ALA A 155 6.16 23.21 -1.74
C ALA A 155 6.01 23.04 -3.25
N SER A 156 5.63 21.83 -3.68
CA SER A 156 5.28 21.51 -5.05
C SER A 156 4.16 20.48 -5.02
N ASP A 157 3.27 20.55 -6.01
CA ASP A 157 1.98 19.85 -6.10
C ASP A 157 2.08 18.32 -6.28
N LYS A 158 3.19 17.70 -5.86
CA LYS A 158 3.54 16.28 -6.07
C LYS A 158 4.16 15.61 -4.84
N ALA A 159 3.88 16.11 -3.64
CA ALA A 159 4.41 15.51 -2.41
C ALA A 159 3.77 14.13 -2.13
N GLU A 160 4.60 13.10 -2.00
CA GLU A 160 4.20 11.73 -1.65
C GLU A 160 4.46 11.44 -0.17
N ALA A 161 3.51 10.80 0.50
CA ALA A 161 3.65 10.28 1.86
C ALA A 161 3.82 8.76 1.80
N THR A 162 4.68 8.21 2.66
CA THR A 162 4.85 6.76 2.79
C THR A 162 4.26 6.28 4.10
N LEU A 163 3.18 5.49 4.05
CA LEU A 163 2.58 4.79 5.18
C LEU A 163 3.25 3.43 5.39
N TYR A 164 3.50 3.10 6.66
CA TYR A 164 4.05 1.81 7.03
C TYR A 164 3.21 1.12 8.12
N TRP A 165 2.92 -0.18 7.95
CA TRP A 165 2.08 -0.95 8.88
C TRP A 165 2.64 -1.17 10.31
N ILE A 166 1.86 -0.91 11.34
CA ILE A 166 2.18 -1.15 12.75
C ILE A 166 1.63 -2.54 13.12
N ASN A 167 2.40 -3.60 12.88
CA ASN A 167 2.11 -4.91 13.47
C ASN A 167 2.55 -4.92 14.94
N ALA A 168 1.77 -4.29 15.81
CA ALA A 168 1.91 -4.42 17.27
C ALA A 168 0.66 -5.15 17.79
N ASN A 169 0.85 -6.34 18.37
CA ASN A 169 -0.20 -7.04 19.09
C ASN A 169 -0.23 -6.49 20.52
N LEU A 170 -1.27 -5.69 20.83
CA LEU A 170 -1.40 -4.96 22.10
C LEU A 170 -1.56 -5.88 23.34
N ASP A 171 -1.83 -7.17 23.13
CA ASP A 171 -2.18 -8.09 24.21
C ASP A 171 -0.98 -8.83 24.82
N ASN A 172 0.11 -9.06 24.06
CA ASN A 172 1.14 -10.05 24.43
C ASN A 172 2.60 -9.55 24.45
N GLY A 173 2.86 -8.24 24.38
CA GLY A 173 4.16 -7.68 24.77
C GLY A 173 5.33 -7.86 23.80
N THR A 174 5.10 -8.11 22.50
CA THR A 174 6.14 -8.05 21.47
C THR A 174 5.93 -6.80 20.60
N ASN A 175 6.25 -5.64 21.18
CA ASN A 175 5.92 -4.30 20.66
C ASN A 175 6.99 -3.66 19.75
N ILE A 176 7.79 -4.46 19.04
CA ILE A 176 8.85 -3.96 18.16
C ILE A 176 8.73 -4.63 16.80
N ASN A 177 8.40 -3.85 15.77
CA ASN A 177 8.62 -4.31 14.39
C ASN A 177 10.10 -4.07 14.07
N GLN A 178 10.90 -5.13 14.18
CA GLN A 178 12.26 -5.17 13.65
C GLN A 178 12.17 -5.12 12.12
N VAL A 179 12.01 -3.93 11.55
CA VAL A 179 12.50 -3.70 10.19
C VAL A 179 13.97 -4.10 10.22
N ARG A 180 14.44 -4.85 9.20
CA ARG A 180 15.76 -5.50 9.14
C ARG A 180 16.95 -4.52 9.19
N THR A 181 17.10 -3.76 10.26
CA THR A 181 18.29 -2.99 10.59
C THR A 181 19.30 -3.96 11.14
N ARG A 182 20.09 -4.63 10.30
CA ARG A 182 21.42 -5.23 10.61
C ARG A 182 21.70 -5.85 12.00
N GLY A 183 20.70 -6.29 12.77
CA GLY A 183 20.84 -6.73 14.17
C GLY A 183 20.54 -5.69 15.27
N VAL A 184 20.04 -4.49 14.93
CA VAL A 184 19.61 -3.45 15.89
C VAL A 184 18.35 -3.90 16.63
N VAL A 185 18.40 -3.85 17.95
CA VAL A 185 17.30 -4.18 18.86
C VAL A 185 16.78 -2.91 19.51
N ALA A 186 15.47 -2.73 19.53
CA ALA A 186 14.81 -1.67 20.28
C ALA A 186 14.06 -2.24 21.48
N SER A 187 13.99 -1.50 22.57
CA SER A 187 13.08 -1.72 23.69
C SER A 187 12.55 -0.39 24.19
N ALA A 188 11.41 -0.40 24.87
CA ALA A 188 10.81 0.81 25.44
C ALA A 188 10.13 0.51 26.77
N HIS A 189 10.41 1.35 27.77
CA HIS A 189 9.81 1.28 29.12
C HIS A 189 9.86 2.66 29.78
N ASP A 190 8.81 3.04 30.52
CA ASP A 190 8.71 4.30 31.29
C ASP A 190 9.08 5.57 30.50
N GLY A 191 8.56 5.71 29.26
CA GLY A 191 8.86 6.89 28.45
C GLY A 191 10.28 6.92 27.87
N ILE A 192 11.06 5.83 27.98
CA ILE A 192 12.42 5.75 27.44
C ILE A 192 12.49 4.67 26.39
N ILE A 193 13.03 5.03 25.22
CA ILE A 193 13.43 4.11 24.16
C ILE A 193 14.90 3.79 24.35
N SER A 194 15.25 2.50 24.29
CA SER A 194 16.62 2.00 24.29
C SER A 194 16.88 1.22 23.01
N LEU A 195 18.03 1.47 22.38
CA LEU A 195 18.48 0.85 21.14
C LEU A 195 19.86 0.23 21.37
N SER A 196 20.11 -0.97 20.87
CA SER A 196 21.40 -1.65 20.90
C SER A 196 21.74 -2.29 19.57
N GLY A 197 23.03 -2.54 19.33
CA GLY A 197 23.53 -3.06 18.04
C GLY A 197 23.76 -1.98 16.98
N LEU A 198 23.94 -0.72 17.41
CA LEU A 198 24.27 0.42 16.56
C LEU A 198 25.80 0.52 16.33
N ASP A 199 26.22 1.24 15.30
CA ASP A 199 27.63 1.63 15.20
C ASP A 199 27.92 2.85 16.11
N ASP A 200 29.13 2.93 16.67
CA ASP A 200 29.52 4.12 17.45
C ASP A 200 29.51 5.39 16.59
N GLY A 201 28.88 6.44 17.10
CA GLY A 201 28.69 7.70 16.37
C GLY A 201 27.48 7.71 15.43
N GLU A 202 26.73 6.60 15.33
CA GLU A 202 25.52 6.55 14.51
C GLU A 202 24.41 7.44 15.08
N VAL A 203 23.83 8.27 14.22
CA VAL A 203 22.75 9.19 14.60
C VAL A 203 21.40 8.51 14.43
N VAL A 204 20.62 8.49 15.51
CA VAL A 204 19.23 8.03 15.49
C VAL A 204 18.30 9.22 15.64
N LYS A 205 17.31 9.33 14.75
CA LYS A 205 16.30 10.40 14.76
C LYS A 205 14.94 9.84 15.15
N PHE A 206 14.21 10.55 16.00
CA PHE A 206 12.90 10.14 16.51
C PHE A 206 11.78 11.02 15.97
N PHE A 207 10.67 10.40 15.61
CA PHE A 207 9.48 11.06 15.09
C PHE A 207 8.21 10.49 15.75
N ALA A 208 7.17 11.29 15.90
CA ALA A 208 5.85 10.82 16.31
C ALA A 208 5.12 10.14 15.13
N ALA A 209 4.03 9.45 15.42
CA ALA A 209 3.20 8.74 14.44
C ALA A 209 2.68 9.61 13.27
N ASP A 210 2.53 10.91 13.52
CA ASP A 210 2.11 11.90 12.52
C ASP A 210 3.28 12.46 11.68
N GLY A 211 4.51 12.04 11.96
CA GLY A 211 5.73 12.50 11.29
C GLY A 211 6.41 13.70 11.95
N LYS A 212 5.86 14.22 13.07
CA LYS A 212 6.50 15.30 13.83
C LYS A 212 7.87 14.87 14.34
N TYR A 213 8.90 15.66 14.05
CA TYR A 213 10.24 15.43 14.59
C TYR A 213 10.27 15.65 16.10
N LEU A 214 10.74 14.63 16.83
CA LEU A 214 10.83 14.65 18.30
C LEU A 214 12.24 14.97 18.78
N GLY A 215 13.28 14.59 18.02
CA GLY A 215 14.69 14.87 18.31
C GLY A 215 15.61 13.74 17.86
N SER A 216 16.84 13.72 18.38
CA SER A 216 17.86 12.75 17.98
C SER A 216 18.81 12.40 19.10
N THR A 217 19.45 11.25 18.98
CA THR A 217 20.55 10.80 19.84
C THR A 217 21.70 10.27 18.99
N VAL A 218 22.88 10.14 19.60
CA VAL A 218 24.07 9.55 18.96
C VAL A 218 24.46 8.30 19.73
N ALA A 219 24.69 7.21 19.03
CA ALA A 219 25.09 5.96 19.63
C ALA A 219 26.49 6.03 20.22
N ALA A 220 26.65 5.43 21.40
CA ALA A 220 27.92 5.24 22.08
C ALA A 220 27.98 3.84 22.69
N ASN A 221 29.11 3.15 22.51
CA ASN A 221 29.31 1.75 22.85
C ASN A 221 28.22 0.83 22.26
N GLY A 222 27.85 1.11 21.01
CA GLY A 222 26.85 0.36 20.25
C GLY A 222 25.40 0.49 20.75
N ALA A 223 25.11 1.47 21.60
CA ALA A 223 23.79 1.70 22.15
C ALA A 223 23.39 3.17 22.14
N ALA A 224 22.08 3.43 22.14
CA ALA A 224 21.54 4.77 22.28
C ALA A 224 20.18 4.77 22.99
N SER A 225 19.84 5.85 23.68
CA SER A 225 18.54 6.01 24.34
C SER A 225 17.93 7.37 24.10
N TYR A 226 16.60 7.45 24.14
CA TYR A 226 15.86 8.70 23.96
C TYR A 226 14.55 8.71 24.75
N ALA A 227 14.29 9.81 25.44
CA ALA A 227 13.06 10.01 26.22
C ALA A 227 11.95 10.56 25.33
N VAL A 228 10.75 10.00 25.46
CA VAL A 228 9.57 10.28 24.64
C VAL A 228 8.30 10.28 25.49
N SER A 229 7.36 11.15 25.14
CA SER A 229 6.01 11.21 25.74
C SER A 229 4.92 10.68 24.80
N GLU A 230 5.27 10.35 23.56
CA GLU A 230 4.33 9.87 22.54
C GLU A 230 4.01 8.39 22.74
N SER A 231 2.77 7.97 22.48
CA SER A 231 2.37 6.56 22.58
C SER A 231 2.94 5.68 21.46
N LEU A 232 3.41 6.29 20.37
CA LEU A 232 4.08 5.61 19.26
C LEU A 232 5.20 6.49 18.70
N VAL A 233 6.38 5.89 18.53
CA VAL A 233 7.58 6.58 18.05
C VAL A 233 8.23 5.81 16.91
N ILE A 234 8.78 6.55 15.96
CA ILE A 234 9.61 6.05 14.87
C ILE A 234 11.06 6.47 15.12
N ALA A 235 11.95 5.49 15.26
CA ALA A 235 13.39 5.70 15.31
C ALA A 235 14.00 5.43 13.92
N LYS A 236 14.47 6.47 13.21
CA LYS A 236 15.25 6.33 11.96
C LYS A 236 16.72 6.08 12.29
N VAL A 237 17.23 4.95 11.81
CA VAL A 237 18.62 4.51 11.90
C VAL A 237 19.14 4.42 10.47
N GLY A 238 19.93 5.41 10.03
CA GLY A 238 20.31 5.56 8.63
C GLY A 238 19.09 5.70 7.70
N LYS A 239 18.93 4.77 6.75
CA LYS A 239 17.79 4.72 5.82
C LYS A 239 16.61 3.90 6.34
N ASP A 240 16.81 3.16 7.42
CA ASP A 240 15.83 2.24 7.97
C ASP A 240 15.05 2.88 9.13
N SER A 241 13.88 2.35 9.43
CA SER A 241 12.98 2.89 10.47
C SER A 241 12.52 1.78 11.40
N ILE A 242 12.72 1.95 12.71
CA ILE A 242 12.22 1.06 13.76
C ILE A 242 10.97 1.70 14.38
N LYS A 243 9.92 0.90 14.58
CA LYS A 243 8.64 1.36 15.12
C LYS A 243 8.49 0.86 16.55
N ILE A 244 8.20 1.77 17.46
CA ILE A 244 8.27 1.51 18.90
C ILE A 244 6.99 2.04 19.53
N ALA A 245 6.13 1.13 19.98
CA ALA A 245 4.97 1.49 20.79
C ALA A 245 5.41 1.69 22.24
N MET A 246 5.03 2.82 22.82
CA MET A 246 5.29 3.14 24.22
C MET A 246 4.15 2.56 25.06
N LYS A 247 4.51 1.80 26.11
CA LYS A 247 3.58 1.32 27.13
C LYS A 247 3.63 2.22 28.35
#